data_AF-A0A2V2ZTI8-F1
#
_entry.id   AF-A0A2V2ZTI8-F1
#
_cell.length_a   1.000
_cell.length_b   1.000
_cell.length_c   1.000
_cell.angle_alpha   90.00
_cell.angle_beta   90.00
_cell.angle_gamma   90.00
#
_symmetry.space_group_name_H-M   'P 1'
#
loop_
_entity.id
_entity.type
_entity.pdbx_description
1 polymer ?
#
loop_
_entity_poly.entity_id
_entity_poly.type
_entity_poly.pdbx_seq_one_letter_code
_entity_poly.pdbx_strand_id
1 'polypeptide(L)'
;MVKQYLFILGFLVFAFTPIQTAKAETVLKEVDSYVTTEDIISDLVFPTIDKRVIKEYGGDTLFGWNWQRIVGINYNDNHSYDVAVRILIPSKNLDNDKEDLVKVRISPSCNSEKLNKLKCNHGFKIEILDYKHLSQ
;
A
#
# COMPACT_ATOMS: atom_id res chain seq x y z
N MET A 1 29.16 13.42 66.46
CA MET A 1 29.45 12.14 65.79
C MET A 1 28.36 11.65 64.83
N VAL A 2 27.07 11.94 65.03
CA VAL A 2 25.97 11.44 64.13
C VAL A 2 26.04 12.00 62.69
N LYS A 3 26.49 13.25 62.50
CA LYS A 3 26.58 13.89 61.17
C LYS A 3 27.60 13.22 60.23
N GLN A 4 28.70 12.67 60.74
CA GLN A 4 29.73 12.02 59.91
C GLN A 4 29.24 10.67 59.35
N TYR A 5 28.46 9.92 60.13
CA TYR A 5 27.91 8.65 59.67
C TYR A 5 26.87 8.81 58.56
N LEU A 6 26.11 9.90 58.55
CA LEU A 6 25.13 10.19 57.48
C LEU A 6 25.82 10.42 56.12
N PHE A 7 26.96 11.10 56.11
CA PHE A 7 27.74 11.30 54.87
C PHE A 7 28.33 9.98 54.35
N ILE A 8 28.84 9.13 55.24
CA ILE A 8 29.41 7.83 54.88
C ILE A 8 28.31 6.88 54.37
N LEU A 9 27.14 6.89 55.01
CA LEU A 9 25.99 6.08 54.59
C LEU A 9 25.48 6.51 53.21
N GLY A 10 25.40 7.82 52.94
CA GLY A 10 24.99 8.34 51.63
C GLY A 10 25.96 7.96 50.50
N PHE A 11 27.27 7.98 50.78
CA PHE A 11 28.29 7.59 49.79
C PHE A 11 28.28 6.09 49.49
N LEU A 12 28.02 5.26 50.51
CA LEU A 12 27.89 3.81 50.33
C LEU A 12 26.67 3.45 49.46
N VAL A 13 25.53 4.13 49.63
CA VAL A 13 24.34 3.84 48.82
C VAL A 13 24.57 4.13 47.33
N PHE A 14 25.32 5.19 46.99
CA PHE A 14 25.65 5.51 45.60
C PHE A 14 26.63 4.53 44.94
N ALA A 15 27.55 3.95 45.70
CA ALA A 15 28.52 2.98 45.19
C ALA A 15 27.91 1.59 44.91
N PHE A 16 26.79 1.24 45.56
CA PHE A 16 26.15 -0.07 45.45
C PHE A 16 24.87 -0.10 44.61
N THR A 17 24.40 1.03 44.07
CA THR A 17 23.35 0.97 43.06
C THR A 17 23.95 0.53 41.73
N PRO A 18 23.56 -0.62 41.16
CA PRO A 18 23.93 -0.94 39.80
C PRO A 18 23.33 0.15 38.92
N ILE A 19 24.18 0.92 38.24
CA ILE A 19 23.75 1.78 37.15
C ILE A 19 23.17 0.82 36.10
N GLN A 20 21.86 0.65 36.15
CA GLN A 20 21.14 -0.18 35.20
C GLN A 20 21.07 0.61 33.90
N THR A 21 22.18 0.59 33.16
CA THR A 21 22.22 1.12 31.80
C THR A 21 21.31 0.23 30.97
N ALA A 22 20.06 0.65 30.79
CA ALA A 22 19.20 0.04 29.80
C ALA A 22 19.90 0.24 28.44
N LYS A 23 20.49 -0.83 27.90
CA LYS A 23 20.78 -0.86 26.47
C LYS A 23 19.42 -0.85 25.79
N ALA A 24 18.96 0.34 25.41
CA ALA A 24 17.92 0.44 24.41
C ALA A 24 18.47 -0.29 23.19
N GLU A 25 17.82 -1.39 22.83
CA GLU A 25 18.09 -2.10 21.60
C GLU A 25 17.97 -1.06 20.48
N THR A 26 19.07 -0.77 19.79
CA THR A 26 19.03 0.06 18.59
C THR A 26 18.46 -0.79 17.47
N VAL A 27 17.19 -1.19 17.62
CA VAL A 27 16.37 -1.57 16.48
C VAL A 27 16.35 -0.32 15.62
N LEU A 28 16.98 -0.39 14.45
CA LEU A 28 16.73 0.57 13.38
C LEU A 28 15.22 0.73 13.36
N LYS A 29 14.71 1.91 13.73
CA LYS A 29 13.32 2.25 13.46
C LYS A 29 13.21 2.16 11.95
N GLU A 30 12.78 1.00 11.47
CA GLU A 30 12.21 0.86 10.16
C GLU A 30 11.21 2.01 10.08
N VAL A 31 11.44 2.94 9.17
CA VAL A 31 10.53 4.05 8.97
C VAL A 31 9.22 3.38 8.63
N ASP A 32 8.28 3.33 9.59
CA ASP A 32 6.95 2.76 9.39
C ASP A 32 6.39 3.42 8.12
N SER A 33 6.45 2.71 7.00
CA SER A 33 5.98 3.25 5.74
C SER A 33 4.47 3.29 5.85
N TYR A 34 3.91 4.49 5.96
CA TYR A 34 2.46 4.66 5.98
C TYR A 34 1.93 4.29 4.60
N VAL A 35 1.41 3.07 4.48
CA VAL A 35 0.80 2.53 3.26
C VAL A 35 -0.71 2.56 3.44
N THR A 36 -1.42 3.20 2.52
CA THR A 36 -2.89 3.21 2.51
C THR A 36 -3.45 2.03 1.74
N THR A 37 -4.74 1.73 1.92
CA THR A 37 -5.43 0.72 1.12
C THR A 37 -5.44 1.08 -0.38
N GLU A 38 -5.50 2.38 -0.71
CA GLU A 38 -5.42 2.82 -2.11
C GLU A 38 -4.04 2.55 -2.70
N ASP A 39 -2.97 2.74 -1.94
CA ASP A 39 -1.60 2.41 -2.39
C ASP A 39 -1.47 0.93 -2.72
N ILE A 40 -1.99 0.05 -1.86
CA ILE A 40 -1.98 -1.41 -2.09
C ILE A 40 -2.78 -1.78 -3.34
N ILE A 41 -3.97 -1.20 -3.50
CA ILE A 41 -4.83 -1.48 -4.67
C ILE A 41 -4.16 -0.95 -5.95
N SER A 42 -3.62 0.27 -5.90
CA SER A 42 -2.92 0.89 -7.02
C SER A 42 -1.76 0.01 -7.47
N ASP A 43 -0.87 -0.35 -6.55
CA ASP A 43 0.30 -1.18 -6.85
C ASP A 43 -0.09 -2.54 -7.46
N LEU A 44 -1.20 -3.12 -6.99
CA LEU A 44 -1.72 -4.37 -7.51
C LEU A 44 -2.23 -4.23 -8.96
N VAL A 45 -3.05 -3.21 -9.25
CA VAL A 45 -3.78 -3.12 -10.54
C VAL A 45 -3.04 -2.31 -11.60
N PHE A 46 -2.14 -1.41 -11.21
CA PHE A 46 -1.44 -0.47 -12.08
C PHE A 46 -0.78 -1.17 -13.27
N PRO A 47 -0.03 -2.28 -13.12
CA PRO A 47 0.61 -2.94 -14.27
C PRO A 47 -0.39 -3.48 -15.30
N THR A 48 -1.60 -3.86 -14.86
CA THR A 48 -2.65 -4.37 -15.74
C THR A 48 -3.35 -3.23 -16.48
N ILE A 49 -3.63 -2.14 -15.76
CA ILE A 49 -4.21 -0.92 -16.35
C ILE A 49 -3.23 -0.30 -17.34
N ASP A 50 -1.96 -0.19 -16.98
CA ASP A 50 -0.90 0.40 -17.81
C ASP A 50 -0.78 -0.28 -19.18
N LYS A 51 -0.67 -1.61 -19.18
CA LYS A 51 -0.68 -2.41 -20.43
C LYS A 51 -1.94 -2.17 -21.27
N ARG A 52 -3.09 -1.96 -20.64
CA ARG A 52 -4.34 -1.67 -21.36
C ARG A 52 -4.34 -0.27 -21.95
N VAL A 53 -3.91 0.75 -21.19
CA VAL A 53 -3.82 2.14 -21.63
C VAL A 53 -2.87 2.26 -22.82
N ILE A 54 -1.68 1.66 -22.75
CA ILE A 54 -0.71 1.64 -23.86
C ILE A 54 -1.34 1.07 -25.13
N LYS A 55 -2.09 -0.04 -25.00
CA LYS A 55 -2.78 -0.67 -26.13
C LYS A 55 -3.89 0.21 -26.70
N GLU A 56 -4.65 0.90 -25.85
CA GLU A 56 -5.78 1.74 -26.26
C GLU A 56 -5.33 2.99 -27.01
N TYR A 57 -4.27 3.65 -26.53
CA TYR A 57 -3.79 4.93 -27.07
C TYR A 57 -2.63 4.80 -28.06
N GLY A 58 -2.11 3.59 -28.28
CA GLY A 58 -1.03 3.33 -29.24
C GLY A 58 0.28 4.07 -28.90
N GLY A 59 0.48 4.42 -27.63
CA GLY A 59 1.66 5.14 -27.15
C GLY A 59 2.91 4.24 -27.16
N ASP A 60 4.08 4.86 -27.32
CA ASP A 60 5.34 4.21 -26.96
C ASP A 60 5.42 4.00 -25.43
N THR A 61 6.47 3.35 -24.97
CA THR A 61 6.68 3.03 -23.54
C THR A 61 6.83 4.27 -22.63
N LEU A 62 6.72 5.50 -23.15
CA LEU A 62 6.85 6.75 -22.40
C LEU A 62 5.51 7.50 -22.23
N PHE A 63 4.39 6.89 -22.62
CA PHE A 63 3.06 7.47 -22.40
C PHE A 63 2.66 7.38 -20.91
N GLY A 64 3.03 8.40 -20.13
CA GLY A 64 2.62 8.51 -18.72
C GLY A 64 1.15 8.91 -18.60
N TRP A 65 0.32 8.06 -18.02
CA TRP A 65 -1.03 8.41 -17.57
C TRP A 65 -1.02 8.64 -16.06
N ASN A 66 -1.99 9.39 -15.55
CA ASN A 66 -2.08 9.72 -14.13
C ASN A 66 -3.22 8.97 -13.44
N TRP A 67 -2.89 8.30 -12.34
CA TRP A 67 -3.90 7.80 -11.40
C TRP A 67 -4.65 8.97 -10.78
N GLN A 68 -5.98 8.98 -10.87
CA GLN A 68 -6.79 10.03 -10.23
C GLN A 68 -7.31 9.54 -8.88
N ARG A 69 -8.14 8.49 -8.90
CA ARG A 69 -8.75 7.91 -7.70
C ARG A 69 -9.47 6.60 -8.00
N ILE A 70 -9.66 5.80 -6.96
CA ILE A 70 -10.69 4.75 -6.94
C ILE A 70 -12.07 5.40 -6.82
N VAL A 71 -12.99 5.07 -7.73
CA VAL A 71 -14.38 5.58 -7.69
C VAL A 71 -15.37 4.58 -7.10
N GLY A 72 -14.98 3.30 -6.98
CA GLY A 72 -15.82 2.29 -6.36
C GLY A 72 -15.11 0.95 -6.22
N ILE A 73 -15.49 0.22 -5.17
CA ILE A 73 -15.05 -1.15 -4.91
C ILE A 73 -16.29 -1.96 -4.60
N ASN A 74 -16.50 -3.05 -5.36
CA ASN A 74 -17.58 -3.99 -5.12
C ASN A 74 -17.02 -5.38 -4.83
N TYR A 75 -17.49 -6.00 -3.76
CA TYR A 75 -17.14 -7.36 -3.41
C TYR A 75 -18.15 -8.34 -4.02
N ASN A 76 -17.65 -9.42 -4.61
CA ASN A 76 -18.47 -10.45 -5.26
C ASN A 76 -18.51 -11.75 -4.44
N ASP A 77 -19.56 -12.55 -4.59
CA ASP A 77 -19.77 -13.80 -3.86
C ASP A 77 -18.65 -14.83 -4.03
N ASN A 78 -17.90 -14.75 -5.13
CA ASN A 78 -16.75 -15.62 -5.41
C ASN A 78 -15.43 -15.12 -4.78
N HIS A 79 -15.51 -14.23 -3.79
CA HIS A 79 -14.37 -13.60 -3.12
C HIS A 79 -13.48 -12.72 -4.02
N SER A 80 -13.98 -12.29 -5.18
CA SER A 80 -13.29 -11.30 -6.01
C SER A 80 -13.76 -9.87 -5.71
N TYR A 81 -12.92 -8.90 -6.05
CA TYR A 81 -13.23 -7.47 -5.94
C TYR A 81 -13.27 -6.85 -7.33
N ASP A 82 -14.34 -6.15 -7.65
CA ASP A 82 -14.43 -5.27 -8.80
C ASP A 82 -14.04 -3.86 -8.36
N VAL A 83 -12.94 -3.34 -8.87
CA VAL A 83 -12.45 -1.99 -8.58
C VAL A 83 -12.63 -1.13 -9.82
N ALA A 84 -13.26 0.03 -9.65
CA ALA A 84 -13.38 1.03 -10.69
C ALA A 84 -12.42 2.19 -10.39
N VAL A 85 -11.53 2.48 -11.34
CA VAL A 85 -10.46 3.48 -11.22
C VAL A 85 -10.65 4.54 -12.29
N ARG A 86 -10.63 5.81 -11.88
CA ARG A 86 -10.55 6.93 -12.80
C ARG A 86 -9.08 7.25 -13.08
N ILE A 87 -8.75 7.40 -14.35
CA ILE A 87 -7.41 7.76 -14.81
C ILE A 87 -7.48 8.98 -15.71
N LEU A 88 -6.40 9.74 -15.75
CA LEU A 88 -6.24 10.88 -16.64
C LEU A 88 -5.18 10.55 -17.69
N ILE A 89 -5.56 10.75 -18.94
CA ILE A 89 -4.75 10.53 -20.12
C ILE A 89 -4.29 11.90 -20.61
N PRO A 90 -3.02 12.27 -20.42
CA PRO A 90 -2.54 13.58 -20.82
C PRO A 90 -2.54 13.70 -22.34
N SER A 91 -2.90 14.88 -22.80
CA SER A 91 -2.86 15.27 -24.19
C SER A 91 -1.69 16.22 -24.43
N LYS A 92 -1.25 16.37 -25.69
CA LYS A 92 -0.23 17.38 -26.05
C LYS A 92 -0.66 18.81 -25.71
N ASN A 93 -1.97 19.05 -25.65
CA ASN A 93 -2.57 20.29 -25.16
C ASN A 93 -3.24 19.99 -23.81
N LEU A 94 -2.82 20.66 -22.73
CA LEU A 94 -3.33 20.42 -21.36
C LEU A 94 -4.86 20.55 -21.26
N ASP A 95 -5.47 21.43 -22.07
CA ASP A 95 -6.92 21.65 -22.06
C ASP A 95 -7.72 20.48 -22.65
N ASN A 96 -7.05 19.47 -23.24
CA ASN A 96 -7.66 18.32 -23.89
C ASN A 96 -7.31 16.99 -23.19
N ASP A 97 -6.87 17.04 -21.94
CA ASP A 97 -6.65 15.84 -21.16
C ASP A 97 -7.95 15.03 -21.08
N LYS A 98 -7.84 13.72 -21.27
CA LYS A 98 -9.01 12.82 -21.31
C LYS A 98 -9.12 12.08 -20.00
N GLU A 99 -10.32 12.00 -19.46
CA GLU A 99 -10.61 11.11 -18.35
C GLU A 99 -11.16 9.78 -18.86
N ASP A 100 -10.59 8.69 -18.37
CA ASP A 100 -11.08 7.34 -18.62
C ASP A 100 -11.44 6.66 -17.30
N LEU A 101 -12.36 5.70 -17.39
CA LEU A 101 -12.78 4.84 -16.29
C LEU A 101 -12.43 3.40 -16.63
N VAL A 102 -11.60 2.79 -15.80
CA VAL A 102 -11.17 1.40 -15.97
C VAL A 102 -11.77 0.57 -14.84
N LYS A 103 -12.48 -0.49 -15.19
CA LYS A 103 -13.00 -1.45 -14.22
C LYS A 103 -12.15 -2.72 -14.27
N VAL A 104 -11.59 -3.10 -13.14
CA VAL A 104 -10.74 -4.29 -12.99
C VAL A 104 -11.34 -5.26 -11.99
N ARG A 105 -11.16 -6.56 -12.23
CA ARG A 105 -11.49 -7.63 -11.28
C ARG A 105 -10.21 -8.20 -10.69
N ILE A 106 -10.13 -8.19 -9.37
CA ILE A 106 -9.07 -8.82 -8.60
C ILE A 106 -9.66 -10.09 -7.99
N SER A 107 -9.19 -11.25 -8.43
CA SER A 107 -9.63 -12.55 -7.91
C SER A 107 -8.48 -13.25 -7.19
N PRO A 108 -8.73 -13.95 -6.08
CA PRO A 108 -7.74 -14.83 -5.51
C PRO A 108 -7.36 -15.92 -6.52
N SER A 109 -6.08 -16.31 -6.58
CA SER A 109 -5.62 -17.40 -7.46
C SER A 109 -6.10 -18.79 -7.03
N CYS A 110 -6.70 -18.90 -5.84
CA CYS A 110 -7.27 -20.13 -5.33
C CYS A 110 -8.81 -20.09 -5.32
N ASN A 111 -9.41 -21.26 -5.39
CA ASN A 111 -10.86 -21.41 -5.26
C ASN A 111 -11.33 -21.08 -3.84
N SER A 112 -12.54 -20.53 -3.74
CA SER A 112 -13.15 -20.07 -2.49
C SER A 112 -13.17 -21.12 -1.37
N GLU A 113 -13.39 -22.40 -1.72
CA GLU A 113 -13.37 -23.50 -0.75
C GLU A 113 -11.99 -23.76 -0.12
N LYS A 114 -10.89 -23.39 -0.82
CA LYS A 114 -9.52 -23.53 -0.30
C LYS A 114 -9.04 -22.27 0.44
N LEU A 115 -9.61 -21.10 0.16
CA LEU A 115 -9.36 -19.87 0.94
C LEU A 115 -9.66 -20.09 2.42
N ASN A 116 -10.81 -20.69 2.72
CA ASN A 116 -11.23 -21.01 4.08
C ASN A 116 -10.30 -22.02 4.79
N LYS A 117 -9.41 -22.70 4.04
CA LYS A 117 -8.48 -23.71 4.55
C LYS A 117 -7.03 -23.23 4.58
N LEU A 118 -6.77 -21.94 4.34
CA LEU A 118 -5.43 -21.29 4.38
C LEU A 118 -4.36 -21.96 3.48
N LYS A 119 -4.78 -22.72 2.46
CA LYS A 119 -3.89 -23.39 1.50
C LYS A 119 -3.98 -22.74 0.12
N CYS A 120 -3.60 -21.47 0.04
CA CYS A 120 -3.63 -20.70 -1.21
C CYS A 120 -2.22 -20.28 -1.64
N ASN A 121 -1.98 -20.30 -2.94
CA ASN A 121 -0.89 -19.53 -3.52
C ASN A 121 -1.23 -18.04 -3.36
N HIS A 122 -0.27 -17.23 -2.93
CA HIS A 122 -0.45 -15.80 -2.62
C HIS A 122 -0.55 -14.90 -3.87
N GLY A 123 -1.03 -15.43 -5.00
CA GLY A 123 -1.23 -14.67 -6.23
C GLY A 123 -2.65 -14.14 -6.35
N PHE A 124 -2.79 -12.97 -6.97
CA PHE A 124 -4.07 -12.46 -7.46
C PHE A 124 -4.11 -12.57 -8.99
N LYS A 125 -5.27 -12.95 -9.52
CA LYS A 125 -5.60 -12.82 -10.94
C LYS A 125 -6.27 -11.47 -11.15
N ILE A 126 -5.75 -10.67 -12.07
CA ILE A 126 -6.27 -9.34 -12.37
C ILE A 126 -6.75 -9.30 -13.81
N GLU A 127 -7.98 -8.86 -14.02
CA GLU A 127 -8.63 -8.81 -15.34
C GLU A 127 -9.27 -7.46 -15.58
N ILE A 128 -9.15 -6.92 -16.80
CA ILE A 128 -9.94 -5.75 -17.22
C ILE A 128 -11.36 -6.22 -17.53
N LEU A 129 -12.34 -5.74 -16.77
CA LEU A 129 -13.76 -6.00 -17.04
C LEU A 129 -14.34 -5.00 -18.04
N ASP A 130 -13.93 -3.74 -17.94
CA ASP A 130 -14.49 -2.64 -18.72
C ASP A 130 -13.46 -1.50 -18.86
N TYR A 131 -13.53 -0.78 -19.97
CA TYR A 131 -12.70 0.39 -20.25
C TYR A 131 -13.56 1.43 -20.96
N LYS A 132 -13.80 2.56 -20.31
CA LYS A 132 -14.72 3.59 -20.79
C LYS A 132 -14.00 4.92 -20.93
N HIS A 133 -14.11 5.53 -22.10
CA HIS A 133 -13.78 6.93 -22.27
C HIS A 133 -14.91 7.77 -21.69
N LEU A 134 -14.61 8.61 -20.70
CA LEU A 134 -15.66 9.37 -20.03
C LEU A 134 -16.10 10.59 -20.84
N SER A 135 -15.28 11.05 -21.79
CA SER A 135 -15.47 12.25 -22.63
C SER A 135 -15.78 13.53 -21.82
N GLN A 136 -15.15 14.64 -22.20
CA GLN A 136 -15.65 15.96 -21.83
C GLN A 136 -16.80 16.38 -22.73
#